data_AF-A0A4P5WJX1-F1
#
_entry.id   AF-A0A4P5WJX1-F1
#
_cell.length_a   1.000
_cell.length_b   1.000
_cell.length_c   1.000
_cell.angle_alpha   90.00
_cell.angle_beta   90.00
_cell.angle_gamma   90.00
#
_symmetry.space_group_name_H-M   'P 1'
#
loop_
_entity.id
_entity.type
_entity.pdbx_description
1 polymer ?
#
loop_
_entity_poly.entity_id
_entity_poly.type
_entity_poly.pdbx_seq_one_letter_code
_entity_poly.pdbx_strand_id
1 'polypeptide(L)'
;MGLSLEEIFEEFSDLDREDQSKYLLELGDDLPPFPTALRTDANRVYGCQSQVWLSADVSGHGNDAVIRILADSDSNIVRGLIAILQSAYDGMTAAGILSFDIQAVFRQLNLQQHISPQRRNGLRGMVERIQLLARKHAVTSGLPAEDTAASPDTVLPLCPAPRFDVQQIRRQFPVLNRPLGDGRFPVWLDSGASSQKPACVIEKEREVEEQYYANAHRGTYQFGVRIDEEFEATRELTANFLGARSPDEIVFTAGTTAGLNLIASGWALPRLRPGDEILTTVMEHHANFVPWQQVAIRTGASLKLIPLTPDGRLDASAFDSVFTERVRLVAVTAMSNMLGTINPIREIARRCRQIGACLVVDGAQSVPHLPTSVAADDIDFLVFSGHKVYGPTGVGIVYGRQSRLEEMEPVVFGGHMISEVTVERSVWSRPPAKFEPGTMPIVQVIGLGAAIRWLQQLGLGAVHQHEEQLTRLLFEGLREIPGLRIFGPAPEHRGAIVSFRIDGVHPEDLAALLDSHGVFTRHGHHCTMPLHNYLGIAGSTRVSFGVYNTADDVQAFLKTLQQARRQLL
;
A
#
# COMPACT_ATOMS: atom_id res chain seq x y z
N MET A 1 11.25 32.48 33.53
CA MET A 1 12.05 32.51 32.29
C MET A 1 12.45 31.06 32.12
N GLY A 2 11.82 30.34 31.19
CA GLY A 2 12.02 28.90 31.04
C GLY A 2 13.38 28.59 30.44
N LEU A 3 13.84 27.34 30.60
CA LEU A 3 15.07 26.85 29.99
C LEU A 3 15.00 26.95 28.46
N SER A 4 16.10 27.38 27.85
CA SER A 4 16.27 27.38 26.41
C SER A 4 16.33 25.95 25.87
N LEU A 5 16.03 25.78 24.58
CA LEU A 5 16.06 24.46 23.96
C LEU A 5 17.48 23.84 23.98
N GLU A 6 18.52 24.68 23.93
CA GLU A 6 19.93 24.25 24.03
C GLU A 6 20.25 23.70 25.42
N GLU A 7 19.83 24.38 26.49
CA GLU A 7 19.98 23.88 27.87
C GLU A 7 19.23 22.55 28.08
N ILE A 8 18.02 22.43 27.53
CA ILE A 8 17.26 21.17 27.57
C ILE A 8 18.02 20.06 26.84
N PHE A 9 18.66 20.33 25.71
CA PHE A 9 19.44 19.29 25.02
C PHE A 9 20.64 18.81 25.82
N GLU A 10 21.41 19.73 26.40
CA GLU A 10 22.60 19.39 27.21
C GLU A 10 22.22 18.57 28.44
N GLU A 11 21.21 19.00 29.18
CA GLU A 11 20.78 18.31 30.40
C GLU A 11 20.10 16.98 30.08
N PHE A 12 19.33 16.86 28.99
CA PHE A 12 18.61 15.64 28.66
C PHE A 12 19.51 14.53 28.09
N SER A 13 20.60 14.88 27.40
CA SER A 13 21.50 13.90 26.75
C SER A 13 22.35 13.10 27.72
N ASP A 14 22.59 13.62 28.92
CA ASP A 14 23.46 13.01 29.94
C ASP A 14 22.70 12.12 30.95
N LEU A 15 21.36 12.08 30.86
CA LEU A 15 20.51 11.37 31.82
C LEU A 15 20.13 9.96 31.36
N ASP A 16 20.00 9.05 32.32
CA ASP A 16 19.43 7.73 32.07
C ASP A 16 17.89 7.80 31.95
N ARG A 17 17.24 6.66 31.64
CA ARG A 17 15.80 6.64 31.34
C ARG A 17 14.91 7.02 32.53
N GLU A 18 15.32 6.70 33.76
CA GLU A 18 14.56 7.02 34.96
C GLU A 18 14.70 8.51 35.27
N ASP A 19 15.92 9.03 35.15
CA ASP A 19 16.22 10.44 35.35
C ASP A 19 15.62 11.35 34.26
N GLN A 20 15.56 10.92 33.01
CA GLN A 20 14.86 11.65 31.93
C GLN A 20 13.36 11.79 32.18
N SER A 21 12.72 10.76 32.75
CA SER A 21 11.30 10.81 33.09
C SER A 21 11.04 11.79 34.24
N LYS A 22 11.96 11.83 35.21
CA LYS A 22 11.94 12.79 36.32
C LYS A 22 12.20 14.22 35.83
N TYR A 23 13.17 14.41 34.93
CA TYR A 23 13.46 15.69 34.31
C TYR A 23 12.27 16.26 33.53
N LEU A 24 11.53 15.42 32.79
CA LEU A 24 10.28 15.85 32.15
C LEU A 24 9.21 16.29 33.18
N LEU A 25 9.15 15.68 34.36
CA LEU A 25 8.23 16.12 35.41
C LEU A 25 8.63 17.49 35.95
N GLU A 26 9.93 17.69 36.19
CA GLU A 26 10.50 18.96 36.67
C GLU A 26 10.26 20.10 35.66
N LEU A 27 10.53 19.86 34.36
CA LEU A 27 10.19 20.79 33.28
C LEU A 27 8.70 21.18 33.26
N GLY A 28 7.82 20.23 33.60
CA GLY A 28 6.38 20.46 33.64
C GLY A 28 5.93 21.34 34.81
N ASP A 29 6.66 21.32 35.93
CA ASP A 29 6.34 22.10 37.13
C ASP A 29 6.61 23.60 36.93
N ASP A 30 7.58 23.94 36.08
CA ASP A 30 7.96 25.33 35.75
C ASP A 30 7.05 26.00 34.70
N LEU A 31 6.03 25.28 34.19
CA LEU A 31 5.06 25.87 33.27
C LEU A 31 4.29 27.04 33.92
N PRO A 32 4.07 28.14 33.18
CA PRO A 32 3.22 29.23 33.67
C PRO A 32 1.79 28.72 33.94
N PRO A 33 1.10 29.23 34.97
CA PRO A 33 -0.25 28.79 35.30
C PRO A 33 -1.20 29.10 34.15
N PHE A 34 -2.01 28.11 33.76
CA PHE A 34 -2.99 28.26 32.70
C PHE A 34 -4.32 28.81 33.27
N PRO A 35 -4.80 29.98 32.80
CA PRO A 35 -6.02 30.59 33.31
C PRO A 35 -7.24 29.68 33.16
N THR A 36 -8.01 29.50 34.24
CA THR A 36 -9.20 28.63 34.24
C THR A 36 -10.23 29.06 33.20
N ALA A 37 -10.35 30.36 32.90
CA ALA A 37 -11.24 30.89 31.87
C ALA A 37 -10.89 30.41 30.45
N LEU A 38 -9.65 29.99 30.20
CA LEU A 38 -9.21 29.47 28.90
C LEU A 38 -9.42 27.95 28.76
N ARG A 39 -9.85 27.25 29.81
CA ARG A 39 -10.18 25.81 29.76
C ARG A 39 -11.55 25.58 29.14
N THR A 40 -11.69 25.94 27.87
CA THR A 40 -12.90 25.79 27.06
C THR A 40 -12.72 24.71 26.00
N ASP A 41 -13.82 24.17 25.46
CA ASP A 41 -13.75 23.21 24.35
C ASP A 41 -13.04 23.80 23.12
N ALA A 42 -13.12 25.12 22.89
CA ALA A 42 -12.45 25.79 21.78
C ALA A 42 -10.91 25.72 21.87
N ASN A 43 -10.37 25.61 23.08
CA ASN A 43 -8.93 25.50 23.34
C ASN A 43 -8.49 24.06 23.62
N ARG A 44 -9.39 23.09 23.56
CA ARG A 44 -9.07 21.69 23.84
C ARG A 44 -8.31 21.06 22.68
N VAL A 45 -7.25 20.31 22.99
CA VAL A 45 -6.53 19.47 22.01
C VAL A 45 -7.14 18.07 22.03
N TYR A 46 -7.68 17.64 20.88
CA TYR A 46 -8.29 16.32 20.72
C TYR A 46 -7.25 15.29 20.24
N GLY A 47 -7.42 14.02 20.61
CA GLY A 47 -6.49 12.94 20.28
C GLY A 47 -5.46 12.61 21.37
N CYS A 48 -5.47 13.34 22.49
CA CYS A 48 -4.73 13.01 23.72
C CYS A 48 -5.57 12.12 24.64
N GLN A 49 -4.93 11.18 25.35
CA GLN A 49 -5.59 10.46 26.46
C GLN A 49 -5.76 11.35 27.70
N SER A 50 -4.80 12.25 27.94
CA SER A 50 -4.87 13.32 28.95
C SER A 50 -5.66 14.52 28.43
N GLN A 51 -6.31 15.27 29.31
CA GLN A 51 -6.95 16.52 28.93
C GLN A 51 -5.90 17.60 28.73
N VAL A 52 -5.81 18.12 27.51
CA VAL A 52 -4.86 19.18 27.15
C VAL A 52 -5.63 20.40 26.64
N TRP A 53 -5.28 21.57 27.16
CA TRP A 53 -5.75 22.86 26.64
C TRP A 53 -4.58 23.67 26.11
N LEU A 54 -4.77 24.28 24.95
CA LEU A 54 -3.76 25.10 24.28
C LEU A 54 -4.44 26.36 23.74
N SER A 55 -3.90 27.50 24.15
CA SER A 55 -4.23 28.84 23.68
C SER A 55 -2.96 29.50 23.15
N ALA A 56 -3.10 30.49 22.28
CA ALA A 56 -1.99 31.31 21.86
C ALA A 56 -2.34 32.80 21.99
N ASP A 57 -1.39 33.59 22.46
CA ASP A 57 -1.42 35.04 22.33
C ASP A 57 -0.63 35.41 21.07
N VAL A 58 -1.25 36.19 20.19
CA VAL A 58 -0.69 36.51 18.87
C VAL A 58 -0.52 38.01 18.76
N SER A 59 0.71 38.44 18.49
CA SER A 59 1.05 39.85 18.29
C SER A 59 1.59 40.06 16.88
N GLY A 60 1.03 41.03 16.14
CA GLY A 60 1.33 41.21 14.71
C GLY A 60 0.34 40.48 13.79
N HIS A 61 0.58 40.54 12.48
CA HIS A 61 -0.34 40.07 11.43
C HIS A 61 0.45 39.43 10.29
N GLY A 62 -0.14 38.46 9.59
CA GLY A 62 0.51 37.78 8.45
C GLY A 62 1.64 36.84 8.87
N ASN A 63 2.60 36.63 7.97
CA ASN A 63 3.74 35.72 8.19
C ASN A 63 4.62 36.10 9.39
N ASP A 64 4.67 37.39 9.74
CA ASP A 64 5.48 37.93 10.83
C ASP A 64 4.73 37.97 12.18
N ALA A 65 3.49 37.47 12.24
CA ALA A 65 2.75 37.38 13.49
C ALA A 65 3.51 36.50 14.50
N VAL A 66 3.91 37.09 15.62
CA VAL A 66 4.62 36.39 16.70
C VAL A 66 3.60 35.66 17.56
N ILE A 67 3.81 34.35 17.73
CA ILE A 67 2.89 33.46 18.45
C ILE A 67 3.52 33.05 19.77
N ARG A 68 2.83 33.33 20.88
CA ARG A 68 3.20 32.87 22.22
C ARG A 68 2.21 31.81 22.69
N ILE A 69 2.71 30.63 23.02
CA ILE A 69 1.88 29.47 23.30
C ILE A 69 1.69 29.34 24.80
N LEU A 70 0.43 29.21 25.23
CA LEU A 70 0.06 28.87 26.60
C LEU A 70 -0.68 27.54 26.57
N ALA A 71 -0.19 26.53 27.29
CA ALA A 71 -0.83 25.23 27.32
C ALA A 71 -0.68 24.56 28.70
N ASP A 72 -1.60 23.66 29.01
CA ASP A 72 -1.60 22.90 30.25
C ASP A 72 -2.31 21.54 30.09
N SER A 73 -2.03 20.62 31.00
CA SER A 73 -2.52 19.25 30.98
C SER A 73 -2.81 18.73 32.38
N ASP A 74 -3.80 17.84 32.50
CA ASP A 74 -4.04 17.07 33.73
C ASP A 74 -2.98 15.97 33.99
N SER A 75 -2.01 15.81 33.08
CA SER A 75 -0.90 14.86 33.20
C SER A 75 0.46 15.56 33.33
N ASN A 76 1.18 15.31 34.42
CA ASN A 76 2.49 15.93 34.70
C ASN A 76 3.56 15.67 33.63
N ILE A 77 3.61 14.47 33.05
CA ILE A 77 4.57 14.17 31.96
C ILE A 77 4.21 14.95 30.69
N VAL A 78 2.91 15.13 30.43
CA VAL A 78 2.46 15.92 29.27
C VAL A 78 2.74 17.40 29.49
N ARG A 79 2.71 17.89 30.74
CA ARG A 79 3.21 19.22 31.10
C ARG A 79 4.71 19.37 30.75
N GLY A 80 5.54 18.37 31.02
CA GLY A 80 6.93 18.35 30.55
C GLY A 80 7.09 18.48 29.03
N LEU A 81 6.27 17.75 28.26
CA LEU A 81 6.26 17.86 26.81
C LEU A 81 5.79 19.23 26.30
N ILE A 82 4.83 19.85 26.99
CA ILE A 82 4.39 21.21 26.72
C ILE A 82 5.55 22.19 26.93
N ALA A 83 6.36 22.02 27.98
CA ALA A 83 7.52 22.87 28.24
C ALA A 83 8.53 22.81 27.08
N ILE A 84 8.83 21.61 26.56
CA ILE A 84 9.70 21.44 25.37
C ILE A 84 9.12 22.17 24.15
N LEU A 85 7.81 22.03 23.90
CA LEU A 85 7.15 22.73 22.80
C LEU A 85 7.18 24.25 22.98
N GLN A 86 7.03 24.76 24.21
CA GLN A 86 7.18 26.18 24.50
C GLN A 86 8.62 26.63 24.23
N SER A 87 9.64 25.92 24.71
CA SER A 87 11.04 26.27 24.44
C SER A 87 11.39 26.22 22.95
N ALA A 88 10.73 25.36 22.17
CA ALA A 88 10.96 25.24 20.73
C ALA A 88 10.24 26.31 19.89
N TYR A 89 9.05 26.75 20.30
CA TYR A 89 8.19 27.61 19.47
C TYR A 89 7.92 29.01 20.05
N ASP A 90 8.15 29.26 21.34
CA ASP A 90 7.73 30.50 21.97
C ASP A 90 8.47 31.72 21.38
N GLY A 91 7.70 32.73 20.98
CA GLY A 91 8.24 33.94 20.36
C GLY A 91 8.62 33.81 18.89
N MET A 92 8.41 32.66 18.25
CA MET A 92 8.59 32.52 16.80
C MET A 92 7.47 33.22 16.01
N THR A 93 7.79 33.62 14.78
CA THR A 93 6.80 34.09 13.81
C THR A 93 5.97 32.93 13.26
N ALA A 94 4.79 33.21 12.74
CA ALA A 94 3.93 32.21 12.10
C ALA A 94 4.66 31.47 10.96
N ALA A 95 5.45 32.17 10.15
CA ALA A 95 6.29 31.54 9.13
C ALA A 95 7.39 30.66 9.76
N GLY A 96 8.05 31.15 10.82
CA GLY A 96 9.08 30.41 11.55
C GLY A 96 8.56 29.07 12.07
N ILE A 97 7.39 29.06 12.71
CA ILE A 97 6.73 27.85 13.23
C ILE A 97 6.44 26.85 12.10
N LEU A 98 6.01 27.32 10.93
CA LEU A 98 5.67 26.44 9.79
C LEU A 98 6.90 25.86 9.10
N SER A 99 8.05 26.54 9.18
CA SER A 99 9.33 26.07 8.64
C SER A 99 10.20 25.29 9.64
N PHE A 100 9.85 25.32 10.93
CA PHE A 100 10.67 24.72 11.98
C PHE A 100 10.59 23.19 11.98
N ASP A 101 11.72 22.51 11.86
CA ASP A 101 11.80 21.05 11.95
C ASP A 101 11.72 20.59 13.41
N ILE A 102 10.51 20.61 13.97
CA ILE A 102 10.24 20.08 15.31
C ILE A 102 10.55 18.58 15.42
N GLN A 103 10.56 17.84 14.31
CA GLN A 103 10.91 16.42 14.33
C GLN A 103 12.41 16.24 14.61
N ALA A 104 13.27 17.17 14.21
CA ALA A 104 14.69 17.15 14.59
C ALA A 104 14.85 17.24 16.11
N VAL A 105 14.10 18.13 16.77
CA VAL A 105 14.09 18.26 18.24
C VAL A 105 13.67 16.95 18.90
N PHE A 106 12.60 16.31 18.40
CA PHE A 106 12.12 15.04 18.95
C PHE A 106 13.10 13.89 18.75
N ARG A 107 13.81 13.85 17.61
CA ARG A 107 14.88 12.87 17.35
C ARG A 107 16.06 13.10 18.29
N GLN A 108 16.47 14.34 18.48
CA GLN A 108 17.63 14.70 19.31
C GLN A 108 17.38 14.42 20.80
N LEU A 109 16.18 14.69 21.30
CA LEU A 109 15.76 14.31 22.66
C LEU A 109 15.30 12.84 22.77
N ASN A 110 15.37 12.08 21.67
CA ASN A 110 14.94 10.68 21.60
C ASN A 110 13.53 10.42 22.17
N LEU A 111 12.65 11.42 22.19
CA LEU A 111 11.37 11.40 22.93
C LEU A 111 10.49 10.23 22.51
N GLN A 112 10.62 9.77 21.27
CA GLN A 112 9.87 8.64 20.71
C GLN A 112 10.08 7.32 21.46
N GLN A 113 11.21 7.15 22.16
CA GLN A 113 11.54 5.98 22.99
C GLN A 113 11.17 6.15 24.48
N HIS A 114 10.96 7.40 24.91
CA HIS A 114 10.76 7.76 26.32
C HIS A 114 9.30 8.07 26.68
N ILE A 115 8.44 8.37 25.70
CA ILE A 115 7.01 8.61 25.93
C ILE A 115 6.13 7.54 25.29
N SER A 116 4.98 7.26 25.92
CA SER A 116 4.03 6.25 25.44
C SER A 116 3.47 6.59 24.05
N PRO A 117 3.05 5.59 23.24
CA PRO A 117 2.39 5.86 21.96
C PRO A 117 1.21 6.82 22.07
N GLN A 118 0.42 6.74 23.15
CA GLN A 118 -0.68 7.66 23.41
C GLN A 118 -0.20 9.11 23.66
N ARG A 119 0.94 9.28 24.34
CA ARG A 119 1.57 10.59 24.54
C ARG A 119 2.21 11.11 23.26
N ARG A 120 2.73 10.25 22.38
CA ARG A 120 3.20 10.63 21.03
C ARG A 120 2.05 11.17 20.19
N ASN A 121 0.89 10.49 20.20
CA ASN A 121 -0.31 10.96 19.52
C ASN A 121 -0.77 12.33 20.07
N GLY A 122 -0.74 12.49 21.39
CA GLY A 122 -1.06 13.76 22.02
C GLY A 122 -0.06 14.88 21.68
N LEU A 123 1.24 14.57 21.66
CA LEU A 123 2.30 15.48 21.24
C LEU A 123 2.13 15.93 19.78
N ARG A 124 1.82 14.99 18.89
CA ARG A 124 1.47 15.30 17.49
C ARG A 124 0.23 16.20 17.41
N GLY A 125 -0.82 15.91 18.19
CA GLY A 125 -2.02 16.75 18.26
C GLY A 125 -1.73 18.18 18.74
N MET A 126 -0.81 18.35 19.69
CA MET A 126 -0.34 19.68 20.13
C MET A 126 0.42 20.41 19.02
N VAL A 127 1.35 19.75 18.33
CA VAL A 127 2.09 20.32 17.18
C VAL A 127 1.15 20.73 16.06
N GLU A 128 0.21 19.86 15.67
CA GLU A 128 -0.78 20.14 14.64
C GLU A 128 -1.64 21.36 15.01
N ARG A 129 -2.03 21.48 16.27
CA ARG A 129 -2.79 22.63 16.77
C ARG A 129 -1.98 23.92 16.71
N ILE A 130 -0.71 23.89 17.10
CA ILE A 130 0.21 25.05 17.02
C ILE A 130 0.39 25.48 15.57
N GLN A 131 0.66 24.54 14.66
CA GLN A 131 0.80 24.83 13.23
C GLN A 131 -0.51 25.32 12.60
N LEU A 132 -1.67 24.83 13.07
CA LEU A 132 -2.98 25.32 12.62
C LEU A 132 -3.20 26.78 13.04
N LEU A 133 -2.84 27.14 14.27
CA LEU A 133 -2.86 28.53 14.73
C LEU A 133 -1.92 29.39 13.86
N ALA A 134 -0.69 28.94 13.61
CA ALA A 134 0.24 29.62 12.72
C ALA A 134 -0.33 29.82 11.29
N ARG A 135 -0.89 28.77 10.68
CA ARG A 135 -1.55 28.86 9.36
C ARG A 135 -2.70 29.87 9.35
N LYS A 136 -3.52 29.90 10.40
CA LYS A 136 -4.66 30.84 10.49
C LYS A 136 -4.19 32.30 10.47
N HIS A 137 -3.04 32.60 11.06
CA HIS A 137 -2.50 33.96 11.11
C HIS A 137 -1.63 34.32 9.89
N ALA A 138 -0.94 33.34 9.30
CA ALA A 138 -0.17 33.51 8.06
C ALA A 138 -1.04 33.86 6.84
N VAL A 139 -2.31 33.41 6.80
CA VAL A 139 -3.22 33.57 5.63
C VAL A 139 -3.90 34.95 5.55
N THR A 140 -3.62 35.89 6.48
CA THR A 140 -4.19 37.27 6.42
C THR A 140 -3.22 38.31 5.84
N SER A 141 -2.53 37.99 4.74
CA SER A 141 -1.81 38.96 3.92
C SER A 141 -1.68 38.43 2.50
N GLY A 142 -2.20 39.19 1.52
CA GLY A 142 -2.46 38.76 0.15
C GLY A 142 -1.24 38.49 -0.75
N LEU A 143 -1.56 37.88 -1.90
CA LEU A 143 -0.76 37.72 -3.13
C LEU A 143 -0.15 39.06 -3.61
N PRO A 144 0.97 39.10 -4.41
CA PRO A 144 1.22 38.21 -5.55
C PRO A 144 2.68 37.75 -5.86
N ALA A 145 2.73 36.88 -6.88
CA ALA A 145 3.77 36.33 -7.77
C ALA A 145 5.18 36.95 -7.89
N GLU A 146 6.19 36.08 -8.05
CA GLU A 146 7.24 36.00 -9.10
C GLU A 146 8.15 34.80 -8.74
N ASP A 147 8.27 33.73 -9.53
CA ASP A 147 9.08 33.56 -10.75
C ASP A 147 10.61 33.67 -10.49
N THR A 148 11.25 32.55 -10.16
CA THR A 148 12.68 32.35 -10.42
C THR A 148 12.94 30.90 -10.83
N ALA A 149 13.24 30.74 -12.11
CA ALA A 149 13.82 29.55 -12.71
C ALA A 149 15.16 29.19 -12.05
N ALA A 150 15.34 27.90 -11.75
CA ALA A 150 16.65 27.30 -11.50
C ALA A 150 16.91 26.24 -12.57
N SER A 151 18.01 26.41 -13.29
CA SER A 151 18.45 25.58 -14.41
C SER A 151 18.76 24.14 -14.00
N PRO A 152 18.54 23.14 -14.87
CA PRO A 152 18.87 21.75 -14.63
C PRO A 152 20.28 21.48 -15.17
N ASP A 153 21.29 21.29 -14.32
CA ASP A 153 22.52 20.59 -14.70
C ASP A 153 23.40 20.31 -13.48
N THR A 154 23.04 19.25 -12.76
CA THR A 154 23.98 18.45 -11.96
C THR A 154 23.50 17.01 -12.02
N VAL A 155 23.76 16.37 -13.16
CA VAL A 155 23.67 14.91 -13.28
C VAL A 155 24.80 14.34 -12.40
N LEU A 156 24.45 13.91 -11.19
CA LEU A 156 25.27 12.98 -10.42
C LEU A 156 25.53 11.75 -11.32
N PRO A 157 26.78 11.26 -11.41
CA PRO A 157 27.09 10.12 -12.26
C PRO A 157 26.20 8.94 -11.86
N LEU A 158 25.35 8.51 -12.79
CA LEU A 158 24.58 7.30 -12.69
C LEU A 158 25.57 6.15 -12.50
N CYS A 159 25.67 5.63 -11.28
CA CYS A 159 26.20 4.29 -11.06
C CYS A 159 25.45 3.37 -12.05
N PRO A 160 26.14 2.57 -12.88
CA PRO A 160 25.47 1.65 -13.76
C PRO A 160 24.53 0.77 -12.92
N ALA A 161 23.26 0.70 -13.31
CA ALA A 161 22.27 -0.11 -12.64
C ALA A 161 22.85 -1.53 -12.43
N PRO A 162 22.73 -2.12 -11.22
CA PRO A 162 23.23 -3.46 -10.99
C PRO A 162 22.63 -4.39 -12.04
N ARG A 163 23.50 -5.14 -12.74
CA ARG A 163 23.10 -6.13 -13.74
C ARG A 163 22.11 -7.11 -13.09
N PHE A 164 20.96 -7.34 -13.71
CA PHE A 164 19.96 -8.30 -13.22
C PHE A 164 20.53 -9.73 -13.29
N ASP A 165 21.17 -10.18 -12.21
CA ASP A 165 21.72 -11.53 -12.09
C ASP A 165 20.66 -12.49 -11.54
N VAL A 166 19.92 -13.09 -12.46
CA VAL A 166 18.84 -14.04 -12.14
C VAL A 166 19.33 -15.25 -11.34
N GLN A 167 20.57 -15.69 -11.53
CA GLN A 167 21.10 -16.84 -10.79
C GLN A 167 21.40 -16.47 -9.35
N GLN A 168 21.92 -15.28 -9.11
CA GLN A 168 22.05 -14.73 -7.76
C GLN A 168 20.69 -14.53 -7.09
N ILE A 169 19.71 -14.00 -7.82
CA ILE A 169 18.34 -13.81 -7.33
C ILE A 169 17.71 -15.16 -6.95
N ARG A 170 17.77 -16.17 -7.83
CA ARG A 170 17.20 -17.49 -7.58
C ARG A 170 17.78 -18.19 -6.34
N ARG A 171 19.08 -18.01 -6.07
CA ARG A 171 19.72 -18.54 -4.84
C ARG A 171 19.12 -17.99 -3.55
N GLN A 172 18.49 -16.82 -3.61
CA GLN A 172 17.84 -16.21 -2.45
C GLN A 172 16.51 -16.88 -2.10
N PHE A 173 16.00 -17.82 -2.90
CA PHE A 173 14.74 -18.54 -2.66
C PHE A 173 15.00 -19.97 -2.17
N PRO A 174 15.02 -20.25 -0.86
CA PRO A 174 15.45 -21.54 -0.34
C PRO A 174 14.67 -22.73 -0.91
N VAL A 175 13.35 -22.56 -1.08
CA VAL A 175 12.46 -23.60 -1.62
C VAL A 175 12.79 -24.02 -3.06
N LEU A 176 13.30 -23.10 -3.88
CA LEU A 176 13.68 -23.39 -5.27
C LEU A 176 15.05 -24.10 -5.38
N ASN A 177 15.82 -24.07 -4.29
CA ASN A 177 17.12 -24.71 -4.16
C ASN A 177 17.03 -26.01 -3.35
N ARG A 178 15.82 -26.53 -3.13
CA ARG A 178 15.59 -27.84 -2.53
C ARG A 178 15.27 -28.84 -3.64
N PRO A 179 16.00 -29.97 -3.75
CA PRO A 179 15.66 -31.00 -4.72
C PRO A 179 14.34 -31.68 -4.34
N LEU A 180 13.60 -32.09 -5.38
CA LEU A 180 12.43 -32.95 -5.30
C LEU A 180 12.87 -34.38 -4.91
N GLY A 181 11.89 -35.26 -4.66
CA GLY A 181 12.15 -36.64 -4.23
C GLY A 181 13.01 -37.47 -5.19
N ASP A 182 13.11 -37.06 -6.45
CA ASP A 182 13.91 -37.71 -7.50
C ASP A 182 15.24 -36.99 -7.80
N GLY A 183 15.61 -35.97 -7.01
CA GLY A 183 16.85 -35.22 -7.16
C GLY A 183 16.80 -34.02 -8.12
N ARG A 184 15.69 -33.81 -8.87
CA ARG A 184 15.53 -32.63 -9.73
C ARG A 184 15.22 -31.37 -8.92
N PHE A 185 15.58 -30.20 -9.43
CA PHE A 185 15.15 -28.93 -8.85
C PHE A 185 13.82 -28.47 -9.46
N PRO A 186 12.97 -27.77 -8.69
CA PRO A 186 11.66 -27.35 -9.16
C PRO A 186 11.73 -26.26 -10.23
N VAL A 187 11.05 -26.49 -11.35
CA VAL A 187 10.76 -25.46 -12.37
C VAL A 187 9.41 -24.84 -12.01
N TRP A 188 9.44 -23.81 -11.16
CA TRP A 188 8.23 -23.17 -10.63
C TRP A 188 7.67 -22.12 -11.59
N LEU A 189 6.48 -22.38 -12.16
CA LEU A 189 5.83 -21.54 -13.17
C LEU A 189 4.38 -21.17 -12.78
N ASP A 190 4.06 -21.13 -11.47
CA ASP A 190 2.76 -20.70 -10.93
C ASP A 190 2.85 -19.46 -10.00
N SER A 191 3.79 -18.56 -10.29
CA SER A 191 3.97 -17.31 -9.52
C SER A 191 2.72 -16.42 -9.52
N GLY A 192 1.90 -16.48 -10.58
CA GLY A 192 0.65 -15.75 -10.70
C GLY A 192 -0.45 -16.25 -9.75
N ALA A 193 -0.31 -17.45 -9.17
CA ALA A 193 -1.13 -17.87 -8.02
C ALA A 193 -0.53 -17.36 -6.72
N SER A 194 0.74 -17.67 -6.46
CA SER A 194 1.52 -17.15 -5.34
C SER A 194 3.00 -17.29 -5.66
N SER A 195 3.79 -16.26 -5.37
CA SER A 195 5.24 -16.31 -5.58
C SER A 195 5.96 -16.95 -4.39
N GLN A 196 7.14 -17.52 -4.65
CA GLN A 196 8.03 -17.99 -3.58
C GLN A 196 8.60 -16.82 -2.77
N LYS A 197 9.17 -17.11 -1.60
CA LYS A 197 9.67 -16.08 -0.67
C LYS A 197 11.20 -16.05 -0.66
N PRO A 198 11.84 -14.88 -0.81
CA PRO A 198 13.28 -14.75 -0.63
C PRO A 198 13.63 -14.93 0.86
N ALA A 199 14.86 -15.36 1.13
CA ALA A 199 15.36 -15.68 2.47
C ALA A 199 15.19 -14.50 3.43
N CYS A 200 15.43 -13.27 2.97
CA CYS A 200 15.30 -12.07 3.80
C CYS A 200 13.88 -11.85 4.36
N VAL A 201 12.83 -12.29 3.66
CA VAL A 201 11.44 -12.20 4.14
C VAL A 201 11.19 -13.24 5.24
N ILE A 202 11.65 -14.47 5.00
CA ILE A 202 11.53 -15.58 5.96
C ILE A 202 12.30 -15.27 7.24
N GLU A 203 13.53 -14.77 7.08
CA GLU A 203 14.40 -14.33 8.17
C GLU A 203 13.78 -13.17 8.93
N LYS A 204 13.12 -12.23 8.25
CA LYS A 204 12.46 -11.11 8.93
C LYS A 204 11.26 -11.56 9.76
N GLU A 205 10.39 -12.42 9.23
CA GLU A 205 9.27 -12.96 10.02
C GLU A 205 9.77 -13.72 11.25
N ARG A 206 10.82 -14.54 11.07
CA ARG A 206 11.50 -15.24 12.17
C ARG A 206 12.09 -14.27 13.20
N GLU A 207 12.80 -13.24 12.74
CA GLU A 207 13.45 -12.24 13.60
C GLU A 207 12.42 -11.56 14.51
N VAL A 208 11.29 -11.11 13.93
CA VAL A 208 10.23 -10.46 14.71
C VAL A 208 9.72 -11.39 15.82
N GLU A 209 9.37 -12.63 15.47
CA GLU A 209 8.82 -13.63 16.40
C GLU A 209 9.82 -14.04 17.49
N GLU A 210 11.09 -14.26 17.12
CA GLU A 210 12.11 -14.77 18.04
C GLU A 210 12.72 -13.68 18.94
N GLN A 211 12.73 -12.41 18.52
CA GLN A 211 13.54 -11.37 19.16
C GLN A 211 12.75 -10.25 19.85
N TYR A 212 11.61 -9.79 19.29
CA TYR A 212 10.94 -8.58 19.80
C TYR A 212 9.43 -8.52 19.54
N TYR A 213 8.76 -9.66 19.36
CA TYR A 213 7.33 -9.68 19.13
C TYR A 213 6.54 -9.01 20.28
N ALA A 214 5.60 -8.16 19.89
CA ALA A 214 4.66 -7.48 20.77
C ALA A 214 3.42 -7.08 19.98
N ASN A 215 2.35 -6.69 20.69
CA ASN A 215 1.16 -6.15 20.06
C ASN A 215 1.38 -4.68 19.63
N ALA A 216 0.99 -4.34 18.40
CA ALA A 216 1.12 -2.99 17.84
C ALA A 216 0.14 -2.00 18.49
N HIS A 217 0.54 -0.73 18.53
CA HIS A 217 -0.21 0.46 18.94
C HIS A 217 -0.71 0.43 20.40
N ARG A 218 -0.17 -0.46 21.25
CA ARG A 218 -0.65 -0.68 22.62
C ARG A 218 0.44 -0.69 23.70
N GLY A 219 1.72 -0.81 23.33
CA GLY A 219 2.83 -0.98 24.28
C GLY A 219 3.69 0.27 24.47
N THR A 220 4.04 0.58 25.72
CA THR A 220 5.07 1.57 26.08
C THR A 220 6.44 0.94 26.30
N TYR A 221 6.49 -0.39 26.29
CA TYR A 221 7.70 -1.19 26.46
C TYR A 221 8.45 -1.33 25.13
N GLN A 222 9.76 -1.59 25.22
CA GLN A 222 10.71 -1.49 24.09
C GLN A 222 10.29 -2.28 22.85
N PHE A 223 9.78 -3.51 23.04
CA PHE A 223 9.29 -4.34 21.93
C PHE A 223 8.08 -3.72 21.22
N GLY A 224 7.13 -3.16 21.96
CA GLY A 224 5.98 -2.46 21.37
C GLY A 224 6.39 -1.24 20.56
N VAL A 225 7.36 -0.46 21.06
CA VAL A 225 7.90 0.70 20.32
C VAL A 225 8.54 0.27 19.00
N ARG A 226 9.38 -0.77 19.02
CA ARG A 226 10.03 -1.29 17.81
C ARG A 226 9.03 -1.87 16.81
N ILE A 227 8.00 -2.58 17.28
CA ILE A 227 6.92 -3.08 16.42
C ILE A 227 6.18 -1.93 15.74
N ASP A 228 5.81 -0.88 16.49
CA ASP A 228 5.15 0.29 15.92
C ASP A 228 6.01 0.96 14.85
N GLU A 229 7.31 1.12 15.11
CA GLU A 229 8.27 1.70 14.16
C GLU A 229 8.38 0.87 12.88
N GLU A 230 8.58 -0.46 12.97
CA GLU A 230 8.73 -1.31 11.79
C GLU A 230 7.42 -1.49 11.00
N PHE A 231 6.28 -1.48 11.69
CA PHE A 231 4.95 -1.56 11.08
C PHE A 231 4.64 -0.29 10.28
N GLU A 232 4.83 0.90 10.87
CA GLU A 232 4.61 2.16 10.17
C GLU A 232 5.69 2.43 9.10
N ALA A 233 6.94 2.01 9.31
CA ALA A 233 7.96 2.05 8.26
C ALA A 233 7.58 1.18 7.06
N THR A 234 6.88 0.05 7.27
CA THR A 234 6.33 -0.74 6.16
C THR A 234 5.27 0.03 5.39
N ARG A 235 4.42 0.78 6.10
CA ARG A 235 3.38 1.61 5.49
C ARG A 235 3.99 2.71 4.62
N GLU A 236 4.98 3.43 5.15
CA GLU A 236 5.74 4.45 4.41
C GLU A 236 6.45 3.86 3.19
N LEU A 237 7.11 2.70 3.36
CA LEU A 237 7.76 2.00 2.27
C LEU A 237 6.77 1.63 1.15
N THR A 238 5.59 1.15 1.53
CA THR A 238 4.52 0.79 0.60
C THR A 238 3.98 2.01 -0.13
N ALA A 239 3.77 3.13 0.57
CA ALA A 239 3.35 4.39 -0.03
C ALA A 239 4.36 4.87 -1.08
N ASN A 240 5.64 4.87 -0.74
CA ASN A 240 6.72 5.24 -1.65
C ASN A 240 6.80 4.29 -2.85
N PHE A 241 6.67 2.98 -2.61
CA PHE A 241 6.69 1.96 -3.67
C PHE A 241 5.57 2.12 -4.70
N LEU A 242 4.39 2.59 -4.27
CA LEU A 242 3.26 2.86 -5.14
C LEU A 242 3.21 4.29 -5.67
N GLY A 243 4.10 5.18 -5.24
CA GLY A 243 4.01 6.61 -5.54
C GLY A 243 2.74 7.28 -4.98
N ALA A 244 2.31 6.87 -3.78
CA ALA A 244 1.25 7.53 -3.02
C ALA A 244 1.76 8.85 -2.41
N ARG A 245 0.84 9.76 -2.04
CA ARG A 245 1.22 11.07 -1.49
C ARG A 245 1.44 11.04 0.01
N SER A 246 0.83 10.09 0.70
CA SER A 246 0.95 9.92 2.15
C SER A 246 0.89 8.44 2.53
N PRO A 247 1.61 7.99 3.57
CA PRO A 247 1.37 6.68 4.19
C PRO A 247 -0.06 6.49 4.69
N ASP A 248 -0.77 7.57 5.01
CA ASP A 248 -2.18 7.49 5.46
C ASP A 248 -3.14 7.00 4.37
N GLU A 249 -2.69 6.98 3.11
CA GLU A 249 -3.43 6.42 1.97
C GLU A 249 -3.31 4.89 1.87
N ILE A 250 -2.53 4.25 2.75
CA ILE A 250 -2.25 2.81 2.74
C ILE A 250 -2.99 2.13 3.90
N VAL A 251 -3.88 1.20 3.56
CA VAL A 251 -4.62 0.36 4.51
C VAL A 251 -4.18 -1.10 4.34
N PHE A 252 -3.80 -1.75 5.43
CA PHE A 252 -3.51 -3.17 5.48
C PHE A 252 -4.79 -3.99 5.57
N THR A 253 -4.87 -5.06 4.79
CA THR A 253 -6.00 -6.01 4.76
C THR A 253 -5.50 -7.44 4.70
N ALA A 254 -6.38 -8.44 4.69
CA ALA A 254 -5.99 -9.84 4.55
C ALA A 254 -5.54 -10.23 3.12
N GLY A 255 -5.61 -9.31 2.14
CA GLY A 255 -5.32 -9.59 0.73
C GLY A 255 -6.20 -8.76 -0.21
N THR A 256 -5.91 -8.84 -1.51
CA THR A 256 -6.67 -8.16 -2.58
C THR A 256 -8.18 -8.36 -2.45
N THR A 257 -8.63 -9.60 -2.21
CA THR A 257 -10.07 -9.90 -2.06
C THR A 257 -10.71 -9.16 -0.89
N ALA A 258 -10.02 -9.09 0.26
CA ALA A 258 -10.53 -8.36 1.42
C ALA A 258 -10.57 -6.85 1.13
N GLY A 259 -9.53 -6.31 0.48
CA GLY A 259 -9.47 -4.93 0.06
C GLY A 259 -10.60 -4.52 -0.91
N LEU A 260 -10.88 -5.35 -1.91
CA LEU A 260 -11.99 -5.10 -2.84
C LEU A 260 -13.35 -5.13 -2.16
N ASN A 261 -13.56 -6.05 -1.21
CA ASN A 261 -14.79 -6.11 -0.43
C ASN A 261 -14.93 -4.91 0.54
N LEU A 262 -13.81 -4.43 1.09
CA LEU A 262 -13.77 -3.21 1.90
C LEU A 262 -14.22 -2.00 1.08
N ILE A 263 -13.70 -1.83 -0.15
CA ILE A 263 -14.10 -0.75 -1.05
C ILE A 263 -15.56 -0.92 -1.48
N ALA A 264 -15.97 -2.12 -1.89
CA ALA A 264 -17.34 -2.40 -2.31
C ALA A 264 -18.36 -2.09 -1.20
N SER A 265 -18.05 -2.46 0.05
CA SER A 265 -18.97 -2.28 1.19
C SER A 265 -18.91 -0.88 1.80
N GLY A 266 -17.71 -0.31 1.93
CA GLY A 266 -17.50 0.98 2.59
C GLY A 266 -17.65 2.19 1.67
N TRP A 267 -17.28 2.06 0.39
CA TRP A 267 -17.40 3.14 -0.59
C TRP A 267 -18.65 3.01 -1.46
N ALA A 268 -18.80 1.88 -2.17
CA ALA A 268 -19.78 1.75 -3.25
C ALA A 268 -21.21 1.53 -2.75
N LEU A 269 -21.41 0.56 -1.85
CA LEU A 269 -22.74 0.17 -1.35
C LEU A 269 -23.55 1.34 -0.76
N PRO A 270 -22.99 2.26 0.03
CA PRO A 270 -23.73 3.41 0.57
C PRO A 270 -24.08 4.46 -0.49
N ARG A 271 -23.41 4.46 -1.65
CA ARG A 271 -23.48 5.54 -2.65
C ARG A 271 -24.34 5.20 -3.87
N LEU A 272 -24.23 3.97 -4.37
CA LEU A 272 -24.90 3.59 -5.60
C LEU A 272 -26.41 3.46 -5.41
N ARG A 273 -27.17 3.80 -6.45
CA ARG A 273 -28.64 3.82 -6.49
C ARG A 273 -29.16 3.17 -7.78
N PRO A 274 -30.47 2.87 -7.87
CA PRO A 274 -31.07 2.41 -9.11
C PRO A 274 -30.81 3.40 -10.25
N GLY A 275 -30.34 2.88 -11.39
CA GLY A 275 -29.98 3.68 -12.56
C GLY A 275 -28.49 4.05 -12.67
N ASP A 276 -27.71 3.90 -11.60
CA ASP A 276 -26.25 3.99 -11.67
C ASP A 276 -25.66 2.76 -12.37
N GLU A 277 -24.46 2.91 -12.94
CA GLU A 277 -23.72 1.85 -13.61
C GLU A 277 -22.36 1.59 -12.93
N ILE A 278 -22.03 0.31 -12.76
CA ILE A 278 -20.68 -0.16 -12.45
C ILE A 278 -20.09 -0.73 -13.73
N LEU A 279 -18.95 -0.20 -14.18
CA LEU A 279 -18.26 -0.67 -15.37
C LEU A 279 -17.11 -1.61 -14.96
N THR A 280 -17.04 -2.79 -15.56
CA THR A 280 -15.99 -3.77 -15.32
C THR A 280 -15.66 -4.54 -16.60
N THR A 281 -14.93 -5.66 -16.53
CA THR A 281 -14.53 -6.45 -17.70
C THR A 281 -14.85 -7.93 -17.49
N VAL A 282 -14.94 -8.70 -18.57
CA VAL A 282 -15.05 -10.16 -18.43
C VAL A 282 -13.75 -10.81 -17.96
N MET A 283 -12.60 -10.11 -18.08
CA MET A 283 -11.28 -10.63 -17.70
C MET A 283 -10.95 -10.47 -16.21
N GLU A 284 -11.87 -9.90 -15.43
CA GLU A 284 -11.65 -9.73 -13.99
C GLU A 284 -11.52 -11.07 -13.26
N HIS A 285 -10.59 -11.09 -12.32
CA HIS A 285 -10.56 -12.13 -11.30
C HIS A 285 -11.87 -12.10 -10.49
N HIS A 286 -12.35 -13.25 -10.00
CA HIS A 286 -13.59 -13.35 -9.22
C HIS A 286 -13.64 -12.36 -8.04
N ALA A 287 -12.50 -12.11 -7.41
CA ALA A 287 -12.35 -11.12 -6.34
C ALA A 287 -12.67 -9.68 -6.78
N ASN A 288 -12.43 -9.33 -8.05
CA ASN A 288 -12.75 -8.03 -8.66
C ASN A 288 -14.00 -8.08 -9.55
N PHE A 289 -14.86 -9.10 -9.37
CA PHE A 289 -16.11 -9.24 -10.13
C PHE A 289 -17.31 -9.45 -9.20
N VAL A 290 -17.21 -10.44 -8.31
CA VAL A 290 -18.30 -10.84 -7.41
C VAL A 290 -18.74 -9.71 -6.46
N PRO A 291 -17.83 -8.92 -5.81
CA PRO A 291 -18.28 -7.83 -4.94
C PRO A 291 -19.14 -6.80 -5.66
N TRP A 292 -18.78 -6.46 -6.89
CA TRP A 292 -19.52 -5.48 -7.70
C TRP A 292 -20.88 -6.01 -8.16
N GLN A 293 -20.97 -7.30 -8.48
CA GLN A 293 -22.27 -7.95 -8.70
C GLN A 293 -23.17 -7.84 -7.46
N GLN A 294 -22.62 -8.07 -6.26
CA GLN A 294 -23.40 -7.97 -5.02
C GLN A 294 -23.82 -6.53 -4.74
N VAL A 295 -22.97 -5.53 -5.01
CA VAL A 295 -23.35 -4.11 -4.91
C VAL A 295 -24.48 -3.78 -5.89
N ALA A 296 -24.37 -4.20 -7.16
CA ALA A 296 -25.41 -3.99 -8.17
C ALA A 296 -26.76 -4.58 -7.73
N ILE A 297 -26.77 -5.84 -7.25
CA ILE A 297 -27.98 -6.51 -6.76
C ILE A 297 -28.61 -5.75 -5.58
N ARG A 298 -27.81 -5.29 -4.62
CA ARG A 298 -28.32 -4.63 -3.40
C ARG A 298 -28.79 -3.20 -3.62
N THR A 299 -28.20 -2.50 -4.57
CA THR A 299 -28.48 -1.06 -4.83
C THR A 299 -29.43 -0.84 -5.99
N GLY A 300 -29.64 -1.84 -6.85
CA GLY A 300 -30.35 -1.68 -8.11
C GLY A 300 -29.52 -1.03 -9.23
N ALA A 301 -28.24 -0.76 -8.98
CA ALA A 301 -27.30 -0.36 -10.03
C ALA A 301 -27.10 -1.51 -11.04
N SER A 302 -26.66 -1.18 -12.24
CA SER A 302 -26.39 -2.19 -13.27
C SER A 302 -24.89 -2.44 -13.46
N LEU A 303 -24.51 -3.71 -13.69
CA LEU A 303 -23.15 -4.07 -14.03
C LEU A 303 -22.99 -4.09 -15.56
N LYS A 304 -22.06 -3.31 -16.07
CA LYS A 304 -21.73 -3.17 -17.50
C LYS A 304 -20.31 -3.66 -17.77
N LEU A 305 -20.08 -4.15 -18.98
CA LEU A 305 -18.81 -4.75 -19.38
C LEU A 305 -18.14 -3.92 -20.48
N ILE A 306 -16.85 -3.64 -20.32
CA ILE A 306 -15.99 -3.15 -21.39
C ILE A 306 -15.70 -4.35 -22.31
N PRO A 307 -16.03 -4.27 -23.61
CA PRO A 307 -15.78 -5.36 -24.54
C PRO A 307 -14.28 -5.59 -24.75
N LEU A 308 -13.95 -6.81 -25.15
CA LEU A 308 -12.59 -7.20 -25.51
C LEU A 308 -12.44 -7.26 -27.03
N THR A 309 -11.26 -6.90 -27.49
CA THR A 309 -10.75 -7.23 -28.82
C THR A 309 -10.54 -8.74 -28.97
N PRO A 310 -10.48 -9.29 -30.20
CA PRO A 310 -10.22 -10.71 -30.41
C PRO A 310 -8.91 -11.23 -29.82
N ASP A 311 -7.90 -10.36 -29.69
CA ASP A 311 -6.62 -10.67 -29.05
C ASP A 311 -6.63 -10.46 -27.53
N GLY A 312 -7.76 -10.11 -26.93
CA GLY A 312 -7.95 -10.08 -25.47
C GLY A 312 -7.48 -8.79 -24.79
N ARG A 313 -7.30 -7.69 -25.53
CA ARG A 313 -7.16 -6.33 -24.99
C ARG A 313 -8.53 -5.67 -24.83
N LEU A 314 -8.64 -4.66 -23.98
CA LEU A 314 -9.84 -3.82 -23.94
C LEU A 314 -10.06 -3.13 -25.29
N ASP A 315 -11.28 -3.16 -25.79
CA ASP A 315 -11.64 -2.50 -27.04
C ASP A 315 -11.86 -1.00 -26.81
N ALA A 316 -10.79 -0.23 -27.10
CA ALA A 316 -10.80 1.22 -26.98
C ALA A 316 -11.85 1.90 -27.88
N SER A 317 -12.25 1.28 -28.99
CA SER A 317 -13.27 1.85 -29.89
C SER A 317 -14.66 1.91 -29.23
N ALA A 318 -14.90 1.09 -28.21
CA ALA A 318 -16.14 1.09 -27.45
C ALA A 318 -16.16 2.12 -26.30
N PHE A 319 -15.04 2.76 -25.97
CA PHE A 319 -14.93 3.59 -24.75
C PHE A 319 -15.95 4.74 -24.72
N ASP A 320 -16.15 5.41 -25.85
CA ASP A 320 -17.13 6.50 -25.94
C ASP A 320 -18.58 6.05 -25.70
N SER A 321 -18.87 4.76 -25.92
CA SER A 321 -20.20 4.20 -25.69
C SER A 321 -20.41 3.63 -24.28
N VAL A 322 -19.34 3.16 -23.62
CA VAL A 322 -19.45 2.49 -22.30
C VAL A 322 -19.17 3.43 -21.13
N PHE A 323 -18.37 4.49 -21.31
CA PHE A 323 -18.12 5.51 -20.28
C PHE A 323 -19.21 6.58 -20.30
N THR A 324 -20.43 6.19 -19.90
CA THR A 324 -21.58 7.10 -19.85
C THR A 324 -21.62 7.92 -18.56
N GLU A 325 -22.39 9.01 -18.53
CA GLU A 325 -22.63 9.80 -17.32
C GLU A 325 -23.35 9.04 -16.19
N ARG A 326 -23.85 7.82 -16.44
CA ARG A 326 -24.44 6.95 -15.42
C ARG A 326 -23.40 6.12 -14.69
N VAL A 327 -22.20 5.97 -15.24
CA VAL A 327 -21.13 5.22 -14.61
C VAL A 327 -20.65 5.98 -13.37
N ARG A 328 -20.72 5.30 -12.21
CA ARG A 328 -20.25 5.83 -10.92
C ARG A 328 -18.97 5.17 -10.43
N LEU A 329 -18.73 3.93 -10.86
CA LEU A 329 -17.58 3.15 -10.46
C LEU A 329 -17.08 2.33 -11.65
N VAL A 330 -15.76 2.33 -11.84
CA VAL A 330 -15.06 1.52 -12.82
C VAL A 330 -14.10 0.61 -12.07
N ALA A 331 -14.29 -0.70 -12.15
CA ALA A 331 -13.44 -1.70 -11.51
C ALA A 331 -12.75 -2.57 -12.56
N VAL A 332 -11.43 -2.43 -12.67
CA VAL A 332 -10.63 -3.09 -13.71
C VAL A 332 -9.34 -3.66 -13.15
N THR A 333 -8.87 -4.76 -13.71
CA THR A 333 -7.51 -5.26 -13.44
C THR A 333 -6.49 -4.43 -14.22
N ALA A 334 -5.35 -4.12 -13.60
CA ALA A 334 -4.22 -3.52 -14.31
C ALA A 334 -3.49 -4.54 -15.19
N MET A 335 -3.45 -5.81 -14.77
CA MET A 335 -2.88 -6.90 -15.56
C MET A 335 -3.67 -8.19 -15.36
N SER A 336 -4.22 -8.74 -16.45
CA SER A 336 -5.03 -9.96 -16.37
C SER A 336 -4.21 -11.16 -15.88
N ASN A 337 -4.73 -11.86 -14.87
CA ASN A 337 -4.10 -13.07 -14.32
C ASN A 337 -4.24 -14.31 -15.21
N MET A 338 -4.98 -14.21 -16.33
CA MET A 338 -5.14 -15.27 -17.31
C MET A 338 -4.52 -14.87 -18.66
N LEU A 339 -4.96 -13.75 -19.24
CA LEU A 339 -4.50 -13.34 -20.57
C LEU A 339 -3.09 -12.74 -20.55
N GLY A 340 -2.63 -12.29 -19.38
CA GLY A 340 -1.44 -11.47 -19.23
C GLY A 340 -1.62 -10.03 -19.71
N THR A 341 -2.74 -9.68 -20.35
CA THR A 341 -3.05 -8.34 -20.89
C THR A 341 -2.74 -7.25 -19.88
N ILE A 342 -1.92 -6.28 -20.27
CA ILE A 342 -1.68 -5.04 -19.51
C ILE A 342 -2.69 -4.00 -19.99
N ASN A 343 -3.52 -3.49 -19.08
CA ASN A 343 -4.59 -2.54 -19.41
C ASN A 343 -4.10 -1.08 -19.32
N PRO A 344 -4.63 -0.16 -20.16
CA PRO A 344 -4.19 1.23 -20.19
C PRO A 344 -4.82 2.04 -19.04
N ILE A 345 -4.35 1.82 -17.81
CA ILE A 345 -4.94 2.41 -16.58
C ILE A 345 -5.02 3.94 -16.64
N ARG A 346 -3.98 4.62 -17.14
CA ARG A 346 -3.98 6.08 -17.27
C ARG A 346 -5.09 6.61 -18.18
N GLU A 347 -5.37 5.90 -19.29
CA GLU A 347 -6.47 6.26 -20.19
C GLU A 347 -7.83 6.02 -19.50
N ILE A 348 -7.98 4.91 -18.79
CA ILE A 348 -9.20 4.61 -18.03
C ILE A 348 -9.43 5.67 -16.95
N ALA A 349 -8.40 6.06 -16.21
CA ALA A 349 -8.47 7.11 -15.19
C ALA A 349 -8.90 8.45 -15.80
N ARG A 350 -8.34 8.83 -16.96
CA ARG A 350 -8.75 10.02 -17.69
C ARG A 350 -10.24 9.99 -18.04
N ARG A 351 -10.77 8.85 -18.51
CA ARG A 351 -12.19 8.67 -18.81
C ARG A 351 -13.05 8.75 -17.56
N CYS A 352 -12.65 8.09 -16.47
CA CYS A 352 -13.34 8.18 -15.18
C CYS A 352 -13.46 9.62 -14.68
N ARG A 353 -12.36 10.39 -14.76
CA ARG A 353 -12.33 11.80 -14.36
C ARG A 353 -13.28 12.66 -15.15
N GLN A 354 -13.42 12.42 -16.45
CA GLN A 354 -14.32 13.19 -17.33
C GLN A 354 -15.80 13.06 -16.92
N ILE A 355 -16.18 11.91 -16.37
CA ILE A 355 -17.58 11.62 -15.96
C ILE A 355 -17.78 11.60 -14.43
N GLY A 356 -16.73 11.91 -13.66
CA GLY A 356 -16.76 11.88 -12.20
C GLY A 356 -16.89 10.48 -11.57
N ALA A 357 -16.53 9.41 -12.30
CA ALA A 357 -16.56 8.04 -11.79
C ALA A 357 -15.33 7.72 -10.93
N CYS A 358 -15.50 6.82 -9.97
CA CYS A 358 -14.42 6.30 -9.12
C CYS A 358 -13.71 5.12 -9.79
N LEU A 359 -12.38 5.16 -9.86
CA LEU A 359 -11.55 4.10 -10.43
C LEU A 359 -10.97 3.16 -9.37
N VAL A 360 -11.37 1.90 -9.40
CA VAL A 360 -10.80 0.81 -8.59
C VAL A 360 -9.94 -0.09 -9.46
N VAL A 361 -8.65 -0.22 -9.11
CA VAL A 361 -7.66 -1.00 -9.86
C VAL A 361 -7.24 -2.24 -9.08
N ASP A 362 -7.49 -3.42 -9.64
CA ASP A 362 -6.87 -4.66 -9.17
C ASP A 362 -5.43 -4.76 -9.70
N GLY A 363 -4.48 -4.46 -8.83
CA GLY A 363 -3.05 -4.50 -9.07
C GLY A 363 -2.37 -5.80 -8.65
N ALA A 364 -3.12 -6.86 -8.30
CA ALA A 364 -2.55 -8.08 -7.75
C ALA A 364 -1.51 -8.75 -8.65
N GLN A 365 -1.61 -8.54 -9.96
CA GLN A 365 -0.61 -9.00 -10.92
C GLN A 365 0.29 -7.86 -11.41
N SER A 366 -0.18 -6.62 -11.57
CA SER A 366 0.69 -5.57 -12.11
C SER A 366 1.78 -5.14 -11.12
N VAL A 367 1.45 -5.00 -9.83
CA VAL A 367 2.37 -4.48 -8.80
C VAL A 367 3.67 -5.29 -8.66
N PRO A 368 3.68 -6.64 -8.66
CA PRO A 368 4.93 -7.39 -8.62
C PRO A 368 5.78 -7.31 -9.89
N HIS A 369 5.20 -6.88 -11.02
CA HIS A 369 5.80 -7.03 -12.36
C HIS A 369 6.07 -5.69 -13.07
N LEU A 370 5.42 -4.60 -12.67
CA LEU A 370 5.44 -3.31 -13.38
C LEU A 370 5.62 -2.13 -12.40
N PRO A 371 6.41 -1.11 -12.77
CA PRO A 371 6.40 0.17 -12.07
C PRO A 371 4.97 0.70 -11.97
N THR A 372 4.55 1.08 -10.76
CA THR A 372 3.19 1.55 -10.47
C THR A 372 3.28 2.91 -9.81
N SER A 373 2.48 3.89 -10.29
CA SER A 373 2.36 5.20 -9.63
C SER A 373 0.89 5.62 -9.52
N VAL A 374 0.32 5.41 -8.33
CA VAL A 374 -1.10 5.68 -8.07
C VAL A 374 -1.45 7.16 -8.21
N ALA A 375 -0.55 8.07 -7.80
CA ALA A 375 -0.75 9.49 -7.95
C ALA A 375 -0.57 9.97 -9.39
N ALA A 376 0.43 9.45 -10.13
CA ALA A 376 0.68 9.86 -11.51
C ALA A 376 -0.38 9.31 -12.49
N ASP A 377 -0.96 8.16 -12.18
CA ASP A 377 -2.00 7.54 -12.99
C ASP A 377 -3.43 7.89 -12.54
N ASP A 378 -3.56 8.85 -11.62
CA ASP A 378 -4.82 9.39 -11.09
C ASP A 378 -5.80 8.30 -10.60
N ILE A 379 -5.27 7.28 -9.92
CA ILE A 379 -6.05 6.16 -9.39
C ILE A 379 -6.79 6.60 -8.10
N ASP A 380 -8.04 6.17 -7.91
CA ASP A 380 -8.79 6.39 -6.67
C ASP A 380 -8.50 5.30 -5.65
N PHE A 381 -8.54 4.03 -6.08
CA PHE A 381 -8.17 2.87 -5.27
C PHE A 381 -7.30 1.89 -6.04
N LEU A 382 -6.27 1.34 -5.40
CA LEU A 382 -5.47 0.23 -5.94
C LEU A 382 -5.30 -0.84 -4.87
N VAL A 383 -5.43 -2.11 -5.26
CA VAL A 383 -5.33 -3.24 -4.33
C VAL A 383 -4.32 -4.28 -4.80
N PHE A 384 -3.60 -4.90 -3.87
CA PHE A 384 -2.78 -6.10 -4.17
C PHE A 384 -2.55 -6.97 -2.92
N SER A 385 -2.07 -8.19 -3.14
CA SER A 385 -1.79 -9.15 -2.06
C SER A 385 -0.29 -9.32 -1.83
N GLY A 386 0.14 -9.37 -0.57
CA GLY A 386 1.54 -9.58 -0.18
C GLY A 386 2.14 -10.86 -0.76
N HIS A 387 1.37 -11.95 -0.79
CA HIS A 387 1.85 -13.24 -1.28
C HIS A 387 2.20 -13.30 -2.78
N LYS A 388 1.83 -12.27 -3.56
CA LYS A 388 2.24 -12.15 -4.98
C LYS A 388 3.45 -11.23 -5.16
N VAL A 389 3.70 -10.31 -4.24
CA VAL A 389 4.90 -9.45 -4.20
C VAL A 389 6.02 -10.05 -3.36
N TYR A 390 6.14 -11.38 -3.38
CA TYR A 390 7.19 -12.15 -2.69
C TYR A 390 7.13 -12.06 -1.15
N GLY A 391 6.11 -11.42 -0.59
CA GLY A 391 5.87 -11.28 0.84
C GLY A 391 4.96 -12.37 1.42
N PRO A 392 4.60 -12.27 2.71
CA PRO A 392 3.82 -13.30 3.41
C PRO A 392 2.38 -13.45 2.90
N THR A 393 1.74 -14.57 3.25
CA THR A 393 0.29 -14.75 3.11
C THR A 393 -0.47 -14.04 4.24
N GLY A 394 -1.75 -13.76 4.06
CA GLY A 394 -2.60 -13.17 5.11
C GLY A 394 -2.46 -11.65 5.27
N VAL A 395 -1.68 -11.01 4.38
CA VAL A 395 -1.54 -9.55 4.29
C VAL A 395 -1.72 -9.08 2.84
N GLY A 396 -2.37 -7.95 2.67
CA GLY A 396 -2.52 -7.22 1.42
C GLY A 396 -2.71 -5.73 1.68
N ILE A 397 -2.76 -4.97 0.59
CA ILE A 397 -2.77 -3.52 0.61
C ILE A 397 -3.99 -3.02 -0.13
N VAL A 398 -4.63 -2.01 0.45
CA VAL A 398 -5.49 -1.07 -0.24
C VAL A 398 -4.78 0.28 -0.20
N TYR A 399 -4.36 0.75 -1.37
CA TYR A 399 -4.20 2.18 -1.57
C TYR A 399 -5.59 2.78 -1.79
N GLY A 400 -5.90 3.84 -1.07
CA GLY A 400 -7.03 4.70 -1.37
C GLY A 400 -6.61 6.15 -1.29
N ARG A 401 -6.93 6.94 -2.31
CA ARG A 401 -6.75 8.39 -2.28
C ARG A 401 -7.37 8.95 -1.00
N GLN A 402 -6.69 9.85 -0.31
CA GLN A 402 -7.13 10.35 0.99
C GLN A 402 -8.60 10.78 1.01
N SER A 403 -9.02 11.58 0.02
CA SER A 403 -10.42 12.04 -0.09
C SER A 403 -11.43 10.90 -0.23
N ARG A 404 -11.03 9.79 -0.88
CA ARG A 404 -11.87 8.61 -1.06
C ARG A 404 -11.93 7.73 0.19
N LEU A 405 -10.84 7.65 0.95
CA LEU A 405 -10.83 6.98 2.25
C LEU A 405 -11.68 7.73 3.28
N GLU A 406 -11.67 9.06 3.25
CA GLU A 406 -12.52 9.90 4.11
C GLU A 406 -14.01 9.72 3.81
N GLU A 407 -14.35 9.54 2.53
CA GLU A 407 -15.70 9.19 2.07
C GLU A 407 -16.18 7.81 2.57
N MET A 408 -15.29 6.85 2.77
CA MET A 408 -15.67 5.46 3.09
C MET A 408 -16.27 5.29 4.48
N GLU A 409 -17.31 4.46 4.59
CA GLU A 409 -17.82 3.96 5.87
C GLU A 409 -16.99 2.76 6.37
N PRO A 410 -16.80 2.61 7.70
CA PRO A 410 -16.15 1.43 8.24
C PRO A 410 -17.04 0.19 8.04
N VAL A 411 -16.41 -0.95 7.73
CA VAL A 411 -17.11 -2.20 7.38
C VAL A 411 -17.01 -3.23 8.49
N VAL A 412 -15.85 -3.29 9.15
CA VAL A 412 -15.57 -4.17 10.28
C VAL A 412 -15.32 -3.28 11.51
N PHE A 413 -15.92 -3.65 12.63
CA PHE A 413 -15.96 -2.82 13.85
C PHE A 413 -15.24 -3.53 14.99
N GLY A 414 -14.47 -2.78 15.78
CA GLY A 414 -13.72 -3.35 16.90
C GLY A 414 -12.73 -2.36 17.51
N GLY A 415 -11.76 -2.87 18.27
CA GLY A 415 -10.67 -2.06 18.82
C GLY A 415 -9.78 -1.44 17.74
N HIS A 416 -8.89 -0.52 18.13
CA HIS A 416 -7.92 0.20 17.28
C HIS A 416 -8.54 1.24 16.31
N MET A 417 -9.67 0.94 15.69
CA MET A 417 -10.30 1.80 14.68
C MET A 417 -11.17 2.94 15.23
N ILE A 418 -11.35 3.00 16.56
CA ILE A 418 -12.15 4.00 17.28
C ILE A 418 -11.26 5.04 17.96
N SER A 419 -11.70 6.31 17.93
CA SER A 419 -11.11 7.39 18.72
C SER A 419 -11.82 7.58 20.06
N GLU A 420 -13.14 7.31 20.13
CA GLU A 420 -13.96 7.39 21.35
C GLU A 420 -15.05 6.31 21.32
N VAL A 421 -15.31 5.68 22.47
CA VAL A 421 -16.43 4.75 22.67
C VAL A 421 -17.16 5.12 23.95
N THR A 422 -18.47 5.35 23.86
CA THR A 422 -19.39 5.48 25.00
C THR A 422 -20.45 4.38 24.94
N VAL A 423 -21.35 4.34 25.93
CA VAL A 423 -22.47 3.39 25.93
C VAL A 423 -23.42 3.64 24.74
N GLU A 424 -23.58 4.90 24.31
CA GLU A 424 -24.56 5.32 23.31
C GLU A 424 -23.97 5.49 21.90
N ARG A 425 -22.67 5.78 21.77
CA ARG A 425 -22.05 6.10 20.48
C ARG A 425 -20.59 5.68 20.38
N SER A 426 -20.09 5.65 19.15
CA SER A 426 -18.66 5.49 18.84
C SER A 426 -18.24 6.51 17.79
N VAL A 427 -17.02 7.02 17.93
CA VAL A 427 -16.39 7.95 16.99
C VAL A 427 -15.18 7.26 16.37
N TRP A 428 -15.11 7.23 15.05
CA TRP A 428 -14.07 6.53 14.32
C TRP A 428 -12.77 7.34 14.26
N SER A 429 -11.64 6.64 14.31
CA SER A 429 -10.34 7.21 13.96
C SER A 429 -10.32 7.66 12.49
N ARG A 430 -9.32 8.48 12.13
CA ARG A 430 -9.07 8.80 10.72
C ARG A 430 -8.51 7.58 9.97
N PRO A 431 -8.63 7.53 8.63
CA PRO A 431 -7.84 6.59 7.84
C PRO A 431 -6.34 6.74 8.13
N PRO A 432 -5.55 5.65 8.09
CA PRO A 432 -5.95 4.30 7.71
C PRO A 432 -6.55 3.48 8.85
N ALA A 433 -6.33 3.88 10.11
CA ALA A 433 -6.76 3.14 11.31
C ALA A 433 -8.26 2.84 11.34
N LYS A 434 -9.10 3.71 10.76
CA LYS A 434 -10.55 3.49 10.54
C LYS A 434 -10.89 2.13 9.91
N PHE A 435 -9.98 1.58 9.11
CA PHE A 435 -10.18 0.37 8.31
C PHE A 435 -9.31 -0.81 8.77
N GLU A 436 -8.63 -0.68 9.91
CA GLU A 436 -7.72 -1.68 10.49
C GLU A 436 -8.23 -2.12 11.88
N PRO A 437 -9.44 -2.68 12.00
CA PRO A 437 -9.99 -3.07 13.30
C PRO A 437 -9.25 -4.26 13.91
N GLY A 438 -9.04 -4.20 15.22
CA GLY A 438 -8.49 -5.29 16.00
C GLY A 438 -6.96 -5.35 15.95
N THR A 439 -6.42 -6.54 16.26
CA THR A 439 -4.98 -6.80 16.14
C THR A 439 -4.66 -7.17 14.69
N MET A 440 -3.74 -6.44 14.09
CA MET A 440 -3.31 -6.65 12.70
C MET A 440 -2.35 -7.83 12.57
N PRO A 441 -2.11 -8.38 11.36
CA PRO A 441 -1.12 -9.43 11.13
C PRO A 441 0.30 -8.83 11.16
N ILE A 442 0.76 -8.46 12.36
CA ILE A 442 1.96 -7.64 12.62
C ILE A 442 3.20 -8.20 11.93
N VAL A 443 3.50 -9.47 12.16
CA VAL A 443 4.69 -10.16 11.63
C VAL A 443 4.63 -10.19 10.10
N GLN A 444 3.45 -10.45 9.53
CA GLN A 444 3.26 -10.52 8.09
C GLN A 444 3.37 -9.13 7.44
N VAL A 445 2.90 -8.07 8.10
CA VAL A 445 3.09 -6.69 7.63
C VAL A 445 4.59 -6.36 7.61
N ILE A 446 5.30 -6.58 8.70
CA ILE A 446 6.75 -6.30 8.75
C ILE A 446 7.51 -7.16 7.71
N GLY A 447 7.15 -8.42 7.53
CA GLY A 447 7.69 -9.30 6.49
C GLY A 447 7.38 -8.82 5.07
N LEU A 448 6.20 -8.24 4.84
CA LEU A 448 5.85 -7.58 3.57
C LEU A 448 6.76 -6.37 3.32
N GLY A 449 7.11 -5.60 4.35
CA GLY A 449 8.09 -4.53 4.26
C GLY A 449 9.46 -5.00 3.76
N ALA A 450 9.94 -6.15 4.26
CA ALA A 450 11.17 -6.76 3.76
C ALA A 450 11.05 -7.16 2.27
N ALA A 451 9.91 -7.70 1.85
CA ALA A 451 9.67 -8.10 0.47
C ALA A 451 9.64 -6.89 -0.49
N ILE A 452 8.95 -5.81 -0.11
CA ILE A 452 8.87 -4.58 -0.92
C ILE A 452 10.26 -3.95 -1.04
N ARG A 453 11.02 -3.86 0.06
CA ARG A 453 12.38 -3.31 0.06
C ARG A 453 13.30 -4.13 -0.86
N TRP A 454 13.21 -5.45 -0.76
CA TRP A 454 13.95 -6.36 -1.61
C TRP A 454 13.61 -6.17 -3.09
N LEU A 455 12.32 -6.08 -3.44
CA LEU A 455 11.89 -5.86 -4.82
C LEU A 455 12.32 -4.48 -5.35
N GLN A 456 12.29 -3.44 -4.51
CA GLN A 456 12.81 -2.11 -4.86
C GLN A 456 14.32 -2.13 -5.15
N GLN A 457 15.10 -2.90 -4.39
CA GLN A 457 16.55 -3.05 -4.64
C GLN A 457 16.85 -3.75 -5.96
N LEU A 458 16.01 -4.68 -6.41
CA LEU A 458 16.12 -5.27 -7.74
C LEU A 458 15.76 -4.27 -8.85
N GLY A 459 14.81 -3.39 -8.58
CA GLY A 459 14.28 -2.41 -9.53
C GLY A 459 13.26 -3.03 -10.48
N LEU A 460 12.01 -2.57 -10.41
CA LEU A 460 10.90 -3.10 -11.23
C LEU A 460 11.12 -2.96 -12.73
N GLY A 461 11.90 -1.98 -13.20
CA GLY A 461 12.25 -1.87 -14.61
C GLY A 461 13.12 -3.03 -15.12
N ALA A 462 14.10 -3.46 -14.31
CA ALA A 462 14.95 -4.60 -14.64
C ALA A 462 14.19 -5.92 -14.54
N VAL A 463 13.33 -6.05 -13.53
CA VAL A 463 12.38 -7.17 -13.37
C VAL A 463 11.51 -7.30 -14.61
N HIS A 464 10.85 -6.21 -15.02
CA HIS A 464 9.97 -6.20 -16.17
C HIS A 464 10.69 -6.61 -17.45
N GLN A 465 11.89 -6.05 -17.70
CA GLN A 465 12.68 -6.38 -18.88
C GLN A 465 13.08 -7.87 -18.93
N HIS A 466 13.48 -8.44 -17.79
CA HIS A 466 13.82 -9.87 -17.68
C HIS A 466 12.59 -10.74 -17.96
N GLU A 467 11.47 -10.43 -17.33
CA GLU A 467 10.21 -11.16 -17.52
C GLU A 467 9.68 -11.05 -18.95
N GLU A 468 9.84 -9.91 -19.60
CA GLU A 468 9.49 -9.71 -21.01
C GLU A 468 10.32 -10.63 -21.93
N GLN A 469 11.63 -10.76 -21.68
CA GLN A 469 12.50 -11.67 -22.43
C GLN A 469 12.06 -13.13 -22.31
N LEU A 470 11.77 -13.59 -21.08
CA LEU A 470 11.25 -14.95 -20.84
C LEU A 470 9.90 -15.18 -21.51
N THR A 471 9.03 -14.17 -21.44
CA THR A 471 7.70 -14.23 -22.05
C THR A 471 7.79 -14.35 -23.56
N ARG A 472 8.66 -13.58 -24.21
CA ARG A 472 8.92 -13.68 -25.66
C ARG A 472 9.45 -15.06 -26.04
N LEU A 473 10.46 -15.56 -25.31
CA LEU A 473 11.05 -16.88 -25.55
C LEU A 473 10.00 -18.00 -25.42
N LEU A 474 9.17 -17.94 -24.37
CA LEU A 474 8.06 -18.88 -24.18
C LEU A 474 7.05 -18.79 -25.32
N PHE A 475 6.67 -17.56 -25.72
CA PHE A 475 5.68 -17.34 -26.77
C PHE A 475 6.14 -17.91 -28.11
N GLU A 476 7.41 -17.73 -28.46
CA GLU A 476 8.04 -18.29 -29.66
C GLU A 476 8.00 -19.83 -29.63
N GLY A 477 8.46 -20.44 -28.53
CA GLY A 477 8.47 -21.90 -28.41
C GLY A 477 7.07 -22.52 -28.38
N LEU A 478 6.07 -21.83 -27.80
CA LEU A 478 4.69 -22.31 -27.78
C LEU A 478 4.05 -22.31 -29.17
N ARG A 479 4.39 -21.35 -30.05
CA ARG A 479 3.87 -21.27 -31.43
C ARG A 479 4.27 -22.47 -32.28
N GLU A 480 5.39 -23.12 -31.95
CA GLU A 480 5.88 -24.31 -32.65
C GLU A 480 5.14 -25.59 -32.26
N ILE A 481 4.32 -25.57 -31.19
CA ILE A 481 3.61 -26.75 -30.69
C ILE A 481 2.33 -26.98 -31.52
N PRO A 482 2.20 -28.09 -32.27
CA PRO A 482 1.03 -28.30 -33.11
C PRO A 482 -0.25 -28.50 -32.30
N GLY A 483 -1.33 -27.83 -32.72
CA GLY A 483 -2.62 -27.84 -32.04
C GLY A 483 -2.68 -26.95 -30.79
N LEU A 484 -1.63 -26.15 -30.52
CA LEU A 484 -1.61 -25.23 -29.39
C LEU A 484 -2.22 -23.88 -29.76
N ARG A 485 -3.11 -23.38 -28.89
CA ARG A 485 -3.67 -22.04 -28.97
C ARG A 485 -3.32 -21.23 -27.72
N ILE A 486 -2.67 -20.08 -27.91
CA ILE A 486 -2.39 -19.10 -26.86
C ILE A 486 -3.60 -18.17 -26.71
N PHE A 487 -3.92 -17.78 -25.47
CA PHE A 487 -4.94 -16.79 -25.14
C PHE A 487 -4.29 -15.48 -24.67
N GLY A 488 -4.87 -14.35 -25.08
CA GLY A 488 -4.37 -13.01 -24.79
C GLY A 488 -3.44 -12.45 -25.89
N PRO A 489 -2.93 -11.23 -25.72
CA PRO A 489 -2.30 -10.47 -26.80
C PRO A 489 -0.85 -10.89 -27.05
N ALA A 490 -0.18 -10.29 -28.01
CA ALA A 490 1.25 -10.54 -28.26
C ALA A 490 2.14 -10.10 -27.08
N PRO A 491 3.40 -10.59 -26.97
CA PRO A 491 4.29 -10.32 -25.84
C PRO A 491 4.44 -8.84 -25.45
N GLU A 492 4.42 -7.92 -26.40
CA GLU A 492 4.53 -6.46 -26.21
C GLU A 492 3.33 -5.82 -25.48
N HIS A 493 2.25 -6.57 -25.27
CA HIS A 493 1.00 -6.09 -24.66
C HIS A 493 0.58 -6.93 -23.45
N ARG A 494 1.46 -7.80 -22.96
CA ARG A 494 1.22 -8.65 -21.79
C ARG A 494 2.38 -8.59 -20.79
N GLY A 495 2.09 -8.93 -19.54
CA GLY A 495 3.14 -9.28 -18.58
C GLY A 495 3.49 -10.75 -18.63
N ALA A 496 4.13 -11.22 -17.56
CA ALA A 496 4.81 -12.51 -17.45
C ALA A 496 3.87 -13.73 -17.32
N ILE A 497 2.70 -13.70 -17.94
CA ILE A 497 1.65 -14.71 -17.86
C ILE A 497 1.24 -15.15 -19.27
N VAL A 498 1.25 -16.46 -19.50
CA VAL A 498 0.80 -17.08 -20.75
C VAL A 498 -0.15 -18.23 -20.45
N SER A 499 -1.42 -18.07 -20.85
CA SER A 499 -2.41 -19.13 -20.86
C SER A 499 -2.58 -19.73 -22.25
N PHE A 500 -2.71 -21.04 -22.32
CA PHE A 500 -2.88 -21.77 -23.57
C PHE A 500 -3.72 -23.03 -23.40
N ARG A 501 -4.12 -23.63 -24.53
CA ARG A 501 -4.69 -24.97 -24.62
C ARG A 501 -4.06 -25.72 -25.78
N ILE A 502 -4.09 -27.05 -25.73
CA ILE A 502 -3.71 -27.93 -26.83
C ILE A 502 -4.95 -28.75 -27.21
N ASP A 503 -5.30 -28.76 -28.49
CA ASP A 503 -6.44 -29.52 -29.00
C ASP A 503 -6.30 -31.01 -28.64
N GLY A 504 -7.38 -31.61 -28.14
CA GLY A 504 -7.39 -33.00 -27.69
C GLY A 504 -6.75 -33.27 -26.32
N VAL A 505 -6.14 -32.28 -25.67
CA VAL A 505 -5.48 -32.46 -24.36
C VAL A 505 -6.22 -31.70 -23.26
N HIS A 506 -6.62 -32.40 -22.20
CA HIS A 506 -7.23 -31.77 -21.05
C HIS A 506 -6.17 -31.03 -20.19
N PRO A 507 -6.41 -29.77 -19.76
CA PRO A 507 -5.41 -28.99 -19.01
C PRO A 507 -4.94 -29.63 -17.69
N GLU A 508 -5.80 -30.38 -17.02
CA GLU A 508 -5.48 -31.08 -15.77
C GLU A 508 -4.49 -32.22 -15.99
N ASP A 509 -4.75 -33.07 -17.00
CA ASP A 509 -3.86 -34.19 -17.37
C ASP A 509 -2.48 -33.67 -17.78
N LEU A 510 -2.46 -32.57 -18.55
CA LEU A 510 -1.22 -31.91 -18.92
C LEU A 510 -0.46 -31.42 -17.69
N ALA A 511 -1.14 -30.75 -16.76
CA ALA A 511 -0.50 -30.24 -15.54
C ALA A 511 0.05 -31.36 -14.67
N ALA A 512 -0.68 -32.48 -14.50
CA ALA A 512 -0.22 -33.65 -13.75
C ALA A 512 1.04 -34.27 -14.38
N LEU A 513 1.10 -34.33 -15.72
CA LEU A 513 2.26 -34.88 -16.41
C LEU A 513 3.48 -33.94 -16.39
N LEU A 514 3.26 -32.62 -16.42
CA LEU A 514 4.32 -31.64 -16.20
C LEU A 514 4.86 -31.72 -14.76
N ASP A 515 3.98 -31.87 -13.77
CA ASP A 515 4.33 -32.04 -12.35
C ASP A 515 5.20 -33.27 -12.11
N SER A 516 4.87 -34.41 -12.75
CA SER A 516 5.70 -35.61 -12.70
C SER A 516 7.10 -35.42 -13.28
N HIS A 517 7.36 -34.29 -13.94
CA HIS A 517 8.67 -33.89 -14.46
C HIS A 517 9.33 -32.75 -13.67
N GLY A 518 8.75 -32.34 -12.54
CA GLY A 518 9.22 -31.23 -11.71
C GLY A 518 8.89 -29.85 -12.28
N VAL A 519 7.92 -29.76 -13.22
CA VAL A 519 7.49 -28.51 -13.86
C VAL A 519 6.11 -28.12 -13.35
N PHE A 520 6.05 -27.11 -12.47
CA PHE A 520 4.85 -26.73 -11.75
C PHE A 520 4.10 -25.62 -12.48
N THR A 521 2.94 -25.95 -13.06
CA THR A 521 2.05 -25.00 -13.75
C THR A 521 0.66 -25.01 -13.14
N ARG A 522 -0.22 -24.12 -13.60
CA ARG A 522 -1.61 -24.07 -13.15
C ARG A 522 -2.55 -24.51 -14.25
N HIS A 523 -3.65 -25.16 -13.89
CA HIS A 523 -4.76 -25.45 -14.79
C HIS A 523 -6.10 -24.96 -14.20
N GLY A 524 -7.16 -25.00 -15.03
CA GLY A 524 -8.54 -24.68 -14.66
C GLY A 524 -8.96 -23.28 -15.11
N HIS A 525 -9.85 -22.64 -14.32
CA HIS A 525 -10.41 -21.33 -14.67
C HIS A 525 -9.59 -20.13 -14.19
N HIS A 526 -8.55 -20.34 -13.39
CA HIS A 526 -7.74 -19.27 -12.80
C HIS A 526 -8.58 -18.17 -12.11
N CYS A 527 -9.73 -18.54 -11.54
CA CYS A 527 -10.72 -17.62 -10.96
C CYS A 527 -11.23 -16.55 -11.96
N THR A 528 -11.39 -16.90 -13.24
CA THR A 528 -11.89 -16.02 -14.32
C THR A 528 -12.94 -16.74 -15.17
N MET A 529 -13.91 -17.41 -14.52
CA MET A 529 -14.96 -18.16 -15.23
C MET A 529 -15.74 -17.34 -16.28
N PRO A 530 -16.10 -16.06 -16.06
CA PRO A 530 -16.72 -15.24 -17.10
C PRO A 530 -15.88 -15.13 -18.37
N LEU A 531 -14.56 -14.96 -18.23
CA LEU A 531 -13.62 -14.94 -19.36
C LEU A 531 -13.55 -16.29 -20.09
N HIS A 532 -13.53 -17.40 -19.34
CA HIS A 532 -13.52 -18.74 -19.93
C HIS A 532 -14.79 -19.02 -20.75
N ASN A 533 -15.95 -18.61 -20.22
CA ASN A 533 -17.22 -18.68 -20.94
C ASN A 533 -17.21 -17.78 -22.18
N TYR A 534 -16.68 -16.56 -22.07
CA TYR A 534 -16.54 -15.63 -23.20
C TYR A 534 -15.65 -16.21 -24.32
N LEU A 535 -14.58 -16.92 -23.95
CA LEU A 535 -13.66 -17.57 -24.88
C LEU A 535 -14.16 -18.95 -25.39
N GLY A 536 -15.27 -19.46 -24.84
CA GLY A 536 -15.82 -20.78 -25.20
C GLY A 536 -14.94 -21.95 -24.76
N ILE A 537 -14.23 -21.85 -23.64
CA ILE A 537 -13.31 -22.90 -23.15
C ILE A 537 -13.66 -23.33 -21.72
N ALA A 538 -13.52 -24.63 -21.44
CA ALA A 538 -13.77 -25.19 -20.10
C ALA A 538 -12.62 -24.95 -19.11
N GLY A 539 -11.42 -24.62 -19.60
CA GLY A 539 -10.25 -24.40 -18.76
C GLY A 539 -9.00 -24.19 -19.63
N SER A 540 -7.94 -23.66 -19.05
CA SER A 540 -6.63 -23.51 -19.70
C SER A 540 -5.49 -23.99 -18.81
N THR A 541 -4.33 -24.20 -19.41
CA THR A 541 -3.05 -24.27 -18.68
C THR A 541 -2.45 -22.87 -18.66
N ARG A 542 -1.85 -22.47 -17.55
CA ARG A 542 -1.21 -21.17 -17.36
C ARG A 542 0.20 -21.34 -16.84
N VAL A 543 1.13 -20.69 -17.53
CA VAL A 543 2.51 -20.43 -17.10
C VAL A 543 2.58 -18.98 -16.62
N SER A 544 3.17 -18.77 -15.47
CA SER A 544 3.37 -17.45 -14.88
C SER A 544 4.74 -17.37 -14.22
N PHE A 545 5.57 -16.45 -14.70
CA PHE A 545 6.93 -16.26 -14.20
C PHE A 545 6.95 -15.40 -12.94
N GLY A 546 7.97 -15.59 -12.13
CA GLY A 546 8.46 -14.61 -11.16
C GLY A 546 9.92 -14.27 -11.45
N VAL A 547 10.47 -13.34 -10.67
CA VAL A 547 11.81 -12.77 -10.90
C VAL A 547 12.96 -13.78 -10.85
N TYR A 548 12.73 -14.98 -10.27
CA TYR A 548 13.70 -16.07 -10.14
C TYR A 548 13.71 -17.06 -11.32
N ASN A 549 12.79 -16.89 -12.28
CA ASN A 549 12.72 -17.78 -13.44
C ASN A 549 13.78 -17.42 -14.48
N THR A 550 14.20 -18.40 -15.27
CA THR A 550 15.34 -18.33 -16.19
C THR A 550 14.97 -18.84 -17.58
N ALA A 551 15.83 -18.58 -18.57
CA ALA A 551 15.67 -19.18 -19.90
C ALA A 551 15.72 -20.73 -19.84
N ASP A 552 16.51 -21.29 -18.91
CA ASP A 552 16.57 -22.73 -18.69
C ASP A 552 15.23 -23.29 -18.19
N ASP A 553 14.51 -22.57 -17.33
CA ASP A 553 13.16 -22.93 -16.91
C ASP A 553 12.20 -22.98 -18.11
N VAL A 554 12.30 -22.03 -19.05
CA VAL A 554 11.50 -22.00 -20.29
C VAL A 554 11.82 -23.20 -21.17
N GLN A 555 13.11 -23.50 -21.38
CA GLN A 555 13.53 -24.64 -22.19
C GLN A 555 13.11 -25.98 -21.56
N ALA A 556 13.26 -26.13 -20.25
CA ALA A 556 12.81 -27.29 -19.50
C ALA A 556 11.29 -27.49 -19.64
N PHE A 557 10.51 -26.41 -19.53
CA PHE A 557 9.08 -26.44 -19.74
C PHE A 557 8.71 -26.85 -21.17
N LEU A 558 9.28 -26.21 -22.21
CA LEU A 558 8.96 -26.51 -23.61
C LEU A 558 9.29 -27.96 -23.99
N LYS A 559 10.45 -28.46 -23.55
CA LYS A 559 10.84 -29.86 -23.75
C LYS A 559 9.84 -30.82 -23.10
N THR A 560 9.45 -30.53 -21.85
CA THR A 560 8.51 -31.36 -21.10
C THR A 560 7.11 -31.29 -21.69
N LEU A 561 6.66 -30.12 -22.14
CA LEU A 561 5.38 -29.91 -22.82
C LEU A 561 5.29 -30.75 -24.11
N GLN A 562 6.34 -30.76 -24.93
CA GLN A 562 6.39 -31.60 -26.14
C GLN A 562 6.33 -33.09 -25.83
N GLN A 563 7.02 -33.53 -24.76
CA GLN A 563 6.94 -34.90 -24.30
C GLN A 563 5.52 -35.24 -23.80
N ALA A 564 4.95 -34.39 -22.96
CA ALA A 564 3.62 -34.58 -22.39
C ALA A 564 2.54 -34.65 -23.47
N ARG A 565 2.57 -33.73 -24.44
CA ARG A 565 1.69 -33.72 -25.61
C ARG A 565 1.73 -35.05 -26.38
N ARG A 566 2.91 -35.64 -26.59
CA ARG A 566 3.06 -36.94 -27.30
C ARG A 566 2.57 -38.15 -26.50
N GLN A 567 2.41 -38.02 -25.19
CA GLN A 567 1.90 -39.09 -24.34
C GLN A 567 0.37 -39.04 -24.19
N LEU A 568 -0.21 -37.84 -24.33
CA LEU A 568 -1.64 -37.59 -24.16
C LEU A 568 -2.43 -37.62 -25.49
N LEU A 569 -1.74 -37.49 -26.62
CA LEU A 569 -2.26 -37.66 -27.98
C LEU A 569 -1.74 -38.97 -28.56
#